data_AF-A0A1G3ABV3-F1
#
_entry.id   AF-A0A1G3ABV3-F1
#
_cell.length_a   1.000
_cell.length_b   1.000
_cell.length_c   1.000
_cell.angle_alpha   90.00
_cell.angle_beta   90.00
_cell.angle_gamma   90.00
#
_symmetry.space_group_name_H-M   'P 1'
#
loop_
_entity.id
_entity.type
_entity.pdbx_description
1 polymer ?
#
loop_
_entity_poly.entity_id
_entity_poly.type
_entity_poly.pdbx_seq_one_letter_code
_entity_poly.pdbx_strand_id
1 'polypeptide(L)'
;MPGNNQGYEPVQPIAFSHHVHAGELGIQCLYCHHSAEVSRSAGLPAAETCLNCHRLVTARLSLIRREDEAAQQEQRQPRPIVSEELKKLYDALAVDDKMNPDLQRQRPVEWVRVHDLPDFVYFDHRAHVHAGITCQECHGPVETMDRVRQHSSLRMGWCVNCHRDATRNGIHGTPARASTDCATCHF
;
A
#
# COMPACT_ATOMS: atom_id res chain seq x y z
N MET A 1 -2.97 15.74 -12.71
CA MET A 1 -1.82 16.63 -12.98
C MET A 1 -1.32 16.42 -14.42
N PRO A 2 -0.98 17.45 -15.23
CA PRO A 2 -0.35 17.20 -16.53
C PRO A 2 1.17 17.03 -16.32
N GLY A 3 1.62 15.79 -16.22
CA GLY A 3 3.05 15.46 -16.05
C GLY A 3 3.27 13.96 -15.94
N ASN A 4 4.41 13.47 -16.41
CA ASN A 4 4.88 12.13 -16.05
C ASN A 4 5.36 12.20 -14.60
N ASN A 5 4.58 11.66 -13.67
CA ASN A 5 4.93 11.62 -12.25
C ASN A 5 5.81 10.40 -11.91
N GLN A 6 6.39 9.74 -12.91
CA GLN A 6 7.33 8.64 -12.66
C GLN A 6 8.48 9.09 -11.75
N GLY A 7 8.72 8.32 -10.69
CA GLY A 7 9.67 8.66 -9.63
C GLY A 7 9.12 9.58 -8.54
N TYR A 8 7.88 10.07 -8.65
CA TYR A 8 7.23 10.83 -7.59
C TYR A 8 7.11 9.98 -6.32
N GLU A 9 7.71 10.47 -5.24
CA GLU A 9 7.89 9.74 -3.98
C GLU A 9 7.72 10.71 -2.79
N PRO A 10 6.48 11.16 -2.52
CA PRO A 10 6.22 12.16 -1.48
C PRO A 10 6.44 11.60 -0.09
N VAL A 11 6.90 12.48 0.82
CA VAL A 11 6.91 12.19 2.26
C VAL A 11 5.46 11.98 2.74
N GLN A 12 5.25 10.89 3.48
CA GLN A 12 3.95 10.53 4.04
C GLN A 12 3.86 10.99 5.50
N PRO A 13 2.64 11.20 6.04
CA PRO A 13 2.46 11.54 7.45
C PRO A 13 3.04 10.48 8.40
N ILE A 14 2.90 9.21 8.01
CA ILE A 14 3.48 8.04 8.66
C ILE A 14 4.38 7.36 7.65
N ALA A 15 5.65 7.12 8.00
CA ALA A 15 6.62 6.45 7.13
C ALA A 15 6.39 4.93 7.10
N PHE A 16 5.25 4.53 6.53
CA PHE A 16 4.89 3.13 6.30
C PHE A 16 5.79 2.51 5.23
N SER A 17 6.48 1.41 5.58
CA SER A 17 7.37 0.68 4.67
C SER A 17 6.69 -0.56 4.09
N HIS A 18 6.49 -0.60 2.78
CA HIS A 18 6.05 -1.81 2.09
C HIS A 18 7.14 -2.87 2.06
N HIS A 19 8.41 -2.47 2.11
CA HIS A 19 9.54 -3.38 2.17
C HIS A 19 9.49 -4.29 3.40
N VAL A 20 9.19 -3.74 4.58
CA VAL A 20 9.03 -4.56 5.79
C VAL A 20 7.80 -5.47 5.68
N HIS A 21 6.65 -4.92 5.27
CA HIS A 21 5.38 -5.67 5.32
C HIS A 21 5.26 -6.71 4.20
N ALA A 22 5.45 -6.32 2.94
CA ALA A 22 5.29 -7.19 1.79
C ALA A 22 6.60 -7.93 1.42
N GLY A 23 7.75 -7.30 1.64
CA GLY A 23 9.06 -7.89 1.30
C GLY A 23 9.58 -8.85 2.36
N GLU A 24 9.94 -8.32 3.53
CA GLU A 24 10.56 -9.11 4.61
C GLU A 24 9.56 -10.10 5.25
N LEU A 25 8.33 -9.65 5.52
CA LEU A 25 7.31 -10.46 6.18
C LEU A 25 6.41 -11.23 5.22
N GLY A 26 6.45 -10.95 3.91
CA GLY A 26 5.66 -11.65 2.91
C GLY A 26 4.14 -11.46 3.04
N ILE A 27 3.68 -10.37 3.64
CA ILE A 27 2.25 -10.06 3.75
C ILE A 27 1.70 -9.81 2.35
N GLN A 28 0.65 -10.56 1.99
CA GLN A 28 0.05 -10.48 0.67
C GLN A 28 -0.56 -9.10 0.40
N CYS A 29 -0.40 -8.59 -0.83
CA CYS A 29 -0.85 -7.25 -1.21
C CYS A 29 -2.33 -7.00 -0.90
N LEU A 30 -3.16 -8.02 -1.16
CA LEU A 30 -4.62 -8.00 -1.01
C LEU A 30 -5.08 -8.07 0.45
N TYR A 31 -4.18 -8.35 1.41
CA TYR A 31 -4.53 -8.29 2.82
C TYR A 31 -4.91 -6.86 3.23
N CYS A 32 -4.14 -5.88 2.76
CA CYS A 32 -4.41 -4.45 3.00
C CYS A 32 -5.27 -3.85 1.88
N HIS A 33 -4.96 -4.16 0.61
CA HIS A 33 -5.64 -3.59 -0.56
C HIS A 33 -6.77 -4.49 -1.08
N HIS A 34 -7.58 -5.05 -0.18
CA HIS A 34 -8.61 -6.04 -0.52
C HIS A 34 -9.61 -5.55 -1.59
N SER A 35 -9.89 -4.25 -1.63
CA SER A 35 -10.87 -3.69 -2.57
C SER A 35 -10.39 -3.75 -4.03
N ALA A 36 -9.11 -4.04 -4.29
CA ALA A 36 -8.57 -4.15 -5.63
C ALA A 36 -9.23 -5.25 -6.47
N GLU A 37 -9.68 -6.35 -5.83
CA GLU A 37 -10.35 -7.45 -6.51
C GLU A 37 -11.85 -7.19 -6.74
N VAL A 38 -12.48 -6.41 -5.86
CA VAL A 38 -13.95 -6.31 -5.84
C VAL A 38 -14.49 -4.95 -6.31
N SER A 39 -13.63 -3.93 -6.37
CA SER A 39 -14.01 -2.55 -6.64
C SER A 39 -13.14 -1.92 -7.73
N ARG A 40 -13.63 -0.79 -8.25
CA ARG A 40 -12.91 0.06 -9.18
C ARG A 40 -11.62 0.62 -8.58
N SER A 41 -11.66 0.93 -7.29
CA SER A 41 -10.54 1.47 -6.54
C SER A 41 -9.98 0.40 -5.60
N ALA A 42 -8.67 0.19 -5.61
CA ALA A 42 -7.99 -0.63 -4.62
C ALA A 42 -8.13 -0.09 -3.20
N GLY A 43 -8.32 1.24 -3.07
CA GLY A 43 -8.45 1.92 -1.79
C GLY A 43 -7.19 1.85 -0.92
N LEU A 44 -7.19 2.65 0.15
CA LEU A 44 -6.28 2.45 1.27
C LEU A 44 -6.99 1.61 2.33
N PRO A 45 -6.28 0.76 3.08
CA PRO A 45 -6.88 0.03 4.18
C PRO A 45 -7.44 1.00 5.22
N ALA A 46 -8.49 0.58 5.92
CA ALA A 46 -8.93 1.26 7.12
C ALA A 46 -7.80 1.21 8.17
N ALA A 47 -7.66 2.26 8.98
CA ALA A 47 -6.55 2.35 9.93
C ALA A 47 -6.62 1.25 11.01
N GLU A 48 -7.80 0.70 11.26
CA GLU A 48 -8.04 -0.46 12.12
C GLU A 48 -7.37 -1.73 11.60
N THR A 49 -7.19 -1.89 10.28
CA THR A 49 -6.46 -3.04 9.70
C THR A 49 -5.03 -3.11 10.25
N CYS A 50 -4.40 -1.96 10.51
CA CYS A 50 -3.07 -1.91 11.11
C CYS A 50 -3.05 -2.50 12.53
N LEU A 51 -4.12 -2.32 13.30
CA LEU A 51 -4.22 -2.82 14.67
C LEU A 51 -4.42 -4.34 14.77
N ASN A 52 -4.75 -5.03 13.68
CA ASN A 52 -4.83 -6.50 13.68
C ASN A 52 -3.52 -7.15 14.12
N CYS A 53 -2.38 -6.52 13.84
CA CYS A 53 -1.06 -6.96 14.29
C CYS A 53 -0.42 -5.97 15.27
N HIS A 54 -0.56 -4.66 15.05
CA HIS A 54 0.10 -3.65 15.87
C HIS A 54 -0.49 -3.46 17.28
N ARG A 55 -1.47 -4.27 17.69
CA ARG A 55 -1.81 -4.46 19.11
C ARG A 55 -0.69 -5.18 19.88
N LEU A 56 0.09 -6.02 19.20
CA LEU A 56 1.15 -6.85 19.78
C LEU A 56 2.53 -6.51 19.20
N VAL A 57 2.59 -6.15 17.92
CA VAL A 57 3.84 -5.82 17.23
C VAL A 57 4.08 -4.32 17.29
N THR A 58 4.93 -3.87 18.22
CA THR A 58 5.12 -2.44 18.48
C THR A 58 6.43 -1.85 17.93
N ALA A 59 7.41 -2.71 17.63
CA ALA A 59 8.71 -2.30 17.10
C ALA A 59 9.35 -3.43 16.27
N ARG A 60 10.42 -3.10 15.53
CA ARG A 60 11.24 -4.09 14.84
C ARG A 60 11.85 -5.08 15.83
N LEU A 61 11.94 -6.36 15.44
CA LEU A 61 12.51 -7.42 16.29
C LEU A 61 13.92 -7.11 16.76
N SER A 62 14.74 -6.45 15.93
CA SER A 62 16.09 -6.03 16.30
C SER A 62 16.12 -5.02 17.44
N LEU A 63 15.13 -4.13 17.54
CA LEU A 63 15.01 -3.17 18.65
C LEU A 63 14.55 -3.87 19.93
N ILE A 64 13.58 -4.79 19.81
CA ILE A 64 13.08 -5.59 20.93
C ILE A 64 14.23 -6.42 21.53
N ARG A 65 15.00 -7.14 20.71
CA ARG A 65 16.14 -7.94 21.18
C ARG A 65 17.20 -7.11 21.90
N ARG A 66 17.51 -5.92 21.39
CA ARG A 66 18.48 -5.01 22.03
C ARG A 66 17.99 -4.55 23.41
N GLU A 67 16.70 -4.25 23.52
CA GLU A 67 16.09 -3.88 24.79
C GLU A 67 16.08 -5.05 25.78
N ASP A 68 15.80 -6.28 25.32
CA ASP A 68 15.86 -7.48 26.15
C ASP A 68 17.29 -7.73 26.68
N GLU A 69 18.30 -7.61 25.83
CA GLU A 69 19.71 -7.73 26.22
C GLU A 69 20.11 -6.66 27.25
N ALA A 70 19.73 -5.40 27.03
CA ALA A 70 19.98 -4.31 27.96
C ALA A 70 19.27 -4.52 29.30
N ALA A 71 18.00 -4.96 29.27
CA ALA A 71 17.22 -5.23 30.46
C ALA A 71 17.82 -6.36 31.31
N GLN A 72 18.35 -7.40 30.67
CA GLN A 72 19.07 -8.48 31.34
C GLN A 72 20.34 -7.99 32.02
N GLN A 73 21.14 -7.16 31.33
CA GLN A 73 22.36 -6.58 31.90
C GLN A 73 22.07 -5.67 33.10
N GLU A 74 20.96 -4.92 33.04
CA GLU A 74 20.51 -4.01 34.10
C GLU A 74 19.65 -4.70 35.16
N GLN A 75 19.40 -6.02 35.06
CA GLN A 75 18.54 -6.81 35.96
C GLN A 75 17.14 -6.20 36.15
N ARG A 76 16.57 -5.64 35.08
CA ARG A 76 15.23 -5.04 35.06
C ARG A 76 14.33 -5.78 34.08
N GLN A 77 13.04 -5.50 34.18
CA GLN A 77 12.10 -5.95 33.13
C GLN A 77 12.34 -5.15 31.84
N PRO A 78 12.21 -5.78 30.65
CA PRO A 78 12.24 -5.07 29.37
C PRO A 78 11.13 -4.01 29.32
N ARG A 79 11.47 -2.84 28.79
CA ARG A 79 10.50 -1.76 28.58
C ARG A 79 9.77 -1.99 27.27
N PRO A 80 8.46 -1.69 27.19
CA PRO A 80 7.75 -1.70 25.91
C PRO A 80 8.38 -0.69 24.95
N ILE A 81 8.85 -1.17 23.79
CA ILE A 81 9.37 -0.32 22.71
C ILE A 81 8.26 -0.13 21.68
N VAL A 82 7.91 1.11 21.41
CA VAL A 82 7.00 1.50 20.33
C VAL A 82 7.77 2.40 19.37
N SER A 83 7.78 2.03 18.09
CA SER A 83 8.45 2.86 17.07
C SER A 83 7.77 4.23 16.93
N GLU A 84 8.54 5.28 16.62
CA GLU A 84 8.01 6.64 16.47
C GLU A 84 6.91 6.74 15.41
N GLU A 85 7.04 6.02 14.30
CA GLU A 85 6.02 5.99 13.25
C GLU A 85 4.74 5.29 13.70
N LEU A 86 4.85 4.29 14.58
CA LEU A 86 3.69 3.60 15.12
C LEU A 86 2.96 4.44 16.17
N LYS A 87 3.67 5.28 16.93
CA LYS A 87 3.03 6.26 17.83
C LYS A 87 2.10 7.19 17.07
N LYS A 88 2.52 7.69 15.90
CA LYS A 88 1.67 8.53 15.03
C LYS A 88 0.37 7.82 14.62
N LEU A 89 0.42 6.51 14.36
CA LEU A 89 -0.78 5.72 14.07
C LEU A 89 -1.68 5.62 15.30
N TYR A 90 -1.13 5.31 16.47
CA TYR A 90 -1.87 5.24 17.72
C TYR A 90 -2.54 6.56 18.07
N ASP A 91 -1.84 7.68 17.85
CA ASP A 91 -2.36 9.03 18.03
C ASP A 91 -3.51 9.31 17.05
N ALA A 92 -3.37 8.93 15.77
CA ALA A 92 -4.42 9.09 14.77
C ALA A 92 -5.67 8.28 15.10
N LEU A 93 -5.50 7.06 15.65
CA LEU A 93 -6.60 6.18 16.05
C LEU A 93 -7.14 6.45 17.46
N ALA A 94 -6.49 7.35 18.21
CA ALA A 94 -6.79 7.64 19.62
C ALA A 94 -6.98 6.36 20.46
N VAL A 95 -6.05 5.40 20.32
CA VAL A 95 -6.18 4.10 20.99
C VAL A 95 -6.15 4.24 22.52
N ASP A 96 -6.97 3.45 23.22
CA ASP A 96 -6.98 3.38 24.68
C ASP A 96 -5.84 2.49 25.24
N ASP A 97 -5.73 2.40 26.57
CA ASP A 97 -4.75 1.53 27.25
C ASP A 97 -4.88 0.04 26.90
N LYS A 98 -6.02 -0.36 26.30
CA LYS A 98 -6.32 -1.72 25.84
C LYS A 98 -6.15 -1.86 24.32
N MET A 99 -5.52 -0.89 23.67
CA MET A 99 -5.28 -0.83 22.24
C MET A 99 -6.55 -0.82 21.37
N ASN A 100 -7.67 -0.33 21.90
CA ASN A 100 -8.90 -0.17 21.13
C ASN A 100 -8.99 1.24 20.54
N PRO A 101 -9.27 1.39 19.24
CA PRO A 101 -9.44 2.69 18.63
C PRO A 101 -10.70 3.38 19.17
N ASP A 102 -10.62 4.68 19.40
CA ASP A 102 -11.75 5.49 19.81
C ASP A 102 -12.43 6.08 18.57
N LEU A 103 -13.55 5.49 18.15
CA LEU A 103 -14.26 5.89 16.93
C LEU A 103 -14.75 7.35 16.93
N GLN A 104 -14.90 7.98 18.11
CA GLN A 104 -15.33 9.38 18.21
C GLN A 104 -14.16 10.36 18.18
N ARG A 105 -12.97 9.93 18.62
CA ARG A 105 -11.77 10.77 18.68
C ARG A 105 -10.77 10.49 17.56
N GLN A 106 -10.89 9.35 16.86
CA GLN A 106 -10.00 9.02 15.76
C GLN A 106 -10.09 10.03 14.64
N ARG A 107 -8.96 10.25 13.97
CA ARG A 107 -8.81 11.17 12.85
C ARG A 107 -8.24 10.41 11.66
N PRO A 108 -8.74 10.66 10.44
CA PRO A 108 -8.15 10.09 9.24
C PRO A 108 -6.67 10.46 9.13
N VAL A 109 -5.86 9.49 8.70
CA VAL A 109 -4.48 9.78 8.27
C VAL A 109 -4.56 10.41 6.88
N GLU A 110 -4.06 11.64 6.77
CA GLU A 110 -4.07 12.42 5.52
C GLU A 110 -2.97 11.96 4.55
N TRP A 111 -3.12 10.75 4.02
CA TRP A 111 -2.16 10.15 3.09
C TRP A 111 -1.98 10.98 1.82
N VAL A 112 -0.72 11.15 1.41
CA VAL A 112 -0.40 11.83 0.15
C VAL A 112 -0.46 10.81 -0.98
N ARG A 113 -1.43 10.98 -1.88
CA ARG A 113 -1.63 10.08 -3.01
C ARG A 113 -0.41 10.10 -3.95
N VAL A 114 0.08 8.92 -4.31
CA VAL A 114 1.21 8.75 -5.24
C VAL A 114 0.75 8.50 -6.67
N HIS A 115 -0.20 7.59 -6.85
CA HIS A 115 -0.79 7.31 -8.17
C HIS A 115 -2.10 8.09 -8.30
N ASP A 116 -2.13 9.06 -9.21
CA ASP A 116 -3.30 9.90 -9.44
C ASP A 116 -3.59 10.03 -10.93
N LEU A 117 -4.72 9.44 -11.35
CA LEU A 117 -5.24 9.58 -12.70
C LEU A 117 -6.27 10.73 -12.72
N PRO A 118 -6.35 11.52 -13.80
CA PRO A 118 -7.36 12.57 -13.91
C PRO A 118 -8.79 12.03 -13.77
N ASP A 119 -9.71 12.84 -13.23
CA ASP A 119 -11.09 12.42 -12.95
C ASP A 119 -11.90 12.00 -14.18
N PHE A 120 -11.53 12.50 -15.36
CA PHE A 120 -12.12 12.11 -16.64
C PHE A 120 -11.61 10.75 -17.15
N VAL A 121 -10.75 10.05 -16.39
CA VAL A 121 -10.27 8.70 -16.69
C VAL A 121 -11.03 7.69 -15.84
N TYR A 122 -11.67 6.74 -16.52
CA TYR A 122 -12.23 5.55 -15.90
C TYR A 122 -11.20 4.41 -15.90
N PHE A 123 -10.63 4.14 -14.73
CA PHE A 123 -9.79 2.97 -14.47
C PHE A 123 -10.47 2.06 -13.45
N ASP A 124 -10.39 0.74 -13.65
CA ASP A 124 -11.10 -0.25 -12.84
C ASP A 124 -10.19 -1.40 -12.39
N HIS A 125 -9.76 -1.40 -11.11
CA HIS A 125 -8.83 -2.39 -10.57
C HIS A 125 -9.35 -3.83 -10.75
N ARG A 126 -10.63 -4.09 -10.45
CA ARG A 126 -11.20 -5.45 -10.54
C ARG A 126 -11.01 -6.09 -11.92
N ALA A 127 -11.14 -5.29 -12.98
CA ALA A 127 -11.02 -5.78 -14.35
C ALA A 127 -9.58 -6.24 -14.65
N HIS A 128 -8.59 -5.52 -14.13
CA HIS A 128 -7.18 -5.81 -14.35
C HIS A 128 -6.71 -6.97 -13.46
N VAL A 129 -7.11 -6.97 -12.19
CA VAL A 129 -6.76 -8.04 -11.24
C VAL A 129 -7.39 -9.37 -11.67
N HIS A 130 -8.67 -9.38 -12.08
CA HIS A 130 -9.32 -10.60 -12.59
C HIS A 130 -8.79 -11.07 -13.95
N ALA A 131 -8.18 -10.18 -14.73
CA ALA A 131 -7.45 -10.56 -15.94
C ALA A 131 -6.11 -11.24 -15.64
N GLY A 132 -5.72 -11.35 -14.36
CA GLY A 132 -4.50 -12.01 -13.91
C GLY A 132 -3.27 -11.10 -13.91
N ILE A 133 -3.42 -9.79 -14.13
CA ILE A 133 -2.30 -8.84 -14.12
C ILE A 133 -1.75 -8.74 -12.70
N THR A 134 -0.44 -8.94 -12.54
CA THR A 134 0.20 -8.83 -11.22
C THR A 134 0.36 -7.37 -10.80
N CYS A 135 0.30 -7.10 -9.49
CA CYS A 135 0.38 -5.74 -8.94
C CYS A 135 1.67 -5.03 -9.39
N GLN A 136 2.77 -5.79 -9.44
CA GLN A 136 4.10 -5.31 -9.76
C GLN A 136 4.26 -4.88 -11.22
N GLU A 137 3.47 -5.41 -12.16
CA GLU A 137 3.50 -4.98 -13.57
C GLU A 137 3.10 -3.52 -13.73
N CYS A 138 2.20 -3.03 -12.86
CA CYS A 138 1.75 -1.64 -12.86
C CYS A 138 2.53 -0.77 -11.87
N HIS A 139 2.65 -1.24 -10.62
CA HIS A 139 3.18 -0.45 -9.50
C HIS A 139 4.69 -0.62 -9.27
N GLY A 140 5.35 -1.53 -10.00
CA GLY A 140 6.75 -1.87 -9.80
C GLY A 140 6.98 -2.78 -8.58
N PRO A 141 8.24 -3.00 -8.16
CA PRO A 141 8.57 -3.91 -7.06
C PRO A 141 8.27 -3.27 -5.70
N VAL A 142 6.99 -3.08 -5.38
CA VAL A 142 6.51 -2.39 -4.17
C VAL A 142 7.01 -3.07 -2.89
N GLU A 143 7.20 -4.38 -2.92
CA GLU A 143 7.79 -5.17 -1.84
C GLU A 143 9.25 -4.83 -1.52
N THR A 144 9.90 -3.98 -2.33
CA THR A 144 11.25 -3.46 -2.06
C THR A 144 11.24 -1.97 -1.67
N MET A 145 10.06 -1.35 -1.59
CA MET A 145 9.92 0.09 -1.38
C MET A 145 9.69 0.42 0.10
N ASP A 146 10.65 1.12 0.72
CA ASP A 146 10.44 1.73 2.04
C ASP A 146 9.47 2.90 2.00
N ARG A 147 9.37 3.56 0.85
CA ARG A 147 8.38 4.59 0.57
C ARG A 147 7.91 4.41 -0.86
N VAL A 148 6.60 4.34 -1.03
CA VAL A 148 6.02 4.08 -2.35
C VAL A 148 6.33 5.24 -3.29
N ARG A 149 6.75 4.89 -4.50
CA ARG A 149 6.97 5.81 -5.61
C ARG A 149 6.19 5.37 -6.84
N GLN A 150 5.86 6.31 -7.70
CA GLN A 150 5.23 5.98 -8.97
C GLN A 150 6.27 5.34 -9.91
N HIS A 151 6.19 4.02 -10.11
CA HIS A 151 7.12 3.29 -10.97
C HIS A 151 6.83 3.47 -12.46
N SER A 152 5.56 3.32 -12.84
CA SER A 152 5.09 3.42 -14.22
C SER A 152 4.54 4.80 -14.54
N SER A 153 4.64 5.22 -15.79
CA SER A 153 4.14 6.55 -16.19
C SER A 153 2.61 6.68 -16.07
N LEU A 154 1.87 5.57 -16.24
CA LEU A 154 0.41 5.50 -16.27
C LEU A 154 -0.25 6.54 -17.21
N ARG A 155 0.49 6.98 -18.23
CA ARG A 155 -0.04 7.86 -19.27
C ARG A 155 -0.85 7.03 -20.25
N MET A 156 -1.76 7.67 -20.99
CA MET A 156 -2.58 7.01 -22.01
C MET A 156 -1.76 6.09 -22.93
N GLY A 157 -0.60 6.56 -23.42
CA GLY A 157 0.27 5.75 -24.28
C GLY A 157 0.77 4.46 -23.62
N TRP A 158 1.06 4.49 -22.31
CA TRP A 158 1.44 3.31 -21.55
C TRP A 158 0.25 2.34 -21.44
N CYS A 159 -0.94 2.84 -21.10
CA CYS A 159 -2.16 2.02 -21.00
C CYS A 159 -2.52 1.36 -22.33
N VAL A 160 -2.57 2.15 -23.42
CA VAL A 160 -2.92 1.66 -24.75
C VAL A 160 -1.90 0.66 -25.28
N ASN A 161 -0.61 0.87 -25.02
CA ASN A 161 0.42 -0.07 -25.45
C ASN A 161 0.31 -1.40 -24.69
N CYS A 162 0.07 -1.36 -23.37
CA CYS A 162 -0.21 -2.56 -22.58
C CYS A 162 -1.45 -3.30 -23.11
N HIS A 163 -2.56 -2.59 -23.36
CA HIS A 163 -3.79 -3.20 -23.88
C HIS A 163 -3.59 -3.83 -25.27
N ARG A 164 -2.82 -3.18 -26.16
CA ARG A 164 -2.45 -3.74 -27.48
C ARG A 164 -1.58 -4.99 -27.34
N ASP A 165 -0.66 -5.00 -26.38
CA ASP A 165 0.21 -6.14 -26.14
C ASP A 165 -0.57 -7.32 -25.57
N ALA A 166 -1.36 -7.10 -24.52
CA ALA A 166 -2.25 -8.08 -23.93
C ALA A 166 -3.23 -8.68 -24.96
N THR A 167 -3.71 -7.87 -25.90
CA THR A 167 -4.60 -8.36 -26.97
C THR A 167 -3.88 -9.23 -28.00
N ARG A 168 -2.58 -9.00 -28.25
CA ARG A 168 -1.78 -9.78 -29.20
C ARG A 168 -1.19 -11.04 -28.58
N ASN A 169 -0.69 -10.93 -27.35
CA ASN A 169 0.15 -11.94 -26.70
C ASN A 169 -0.58 -12.65 -25.55
N GLY A 170 -1.75 -12.17 -25.14
CA GLY A 170 -2.40 -12.59 -23.91
C GLY A 170 -1.74 -12.00 -22.66
N ILE A 171 -2.30 -12.34 -21.50
CA ILE A 171 -1.78 -12.00 -20.17
C ILE A 171 -1.39 -13.33 -19.52
N HIS A 172 -0.09 -13.52 -19.26
CA HIS A 172 0.48 -14.77 -18.72
C HIS A 172 0.03 -16.05 -19.46
N GLY A 173 -0.01 -15.99 -20.80
CA GLY A 173 -0.45 -17.12 -21.63
C GLY A 173 -1.96 -17.30 -21.74
N THR A 174 -2.75 -16.46 -21.06
CA THR A 174 -4.21 -16.44 -21.19
C THR A 174 -4.63 -15.42 -22.24
N PRO A 175 -5.39 -15.80 -23.28
CA PRO A 175 -5.90 -14.84 -24.25
C PRO A 175 -6.74 -13.76 -23.57
N ALA A 176 -6.43 -12.49 -23.86
CA ALA A 176 -7.14 -11.33 -23.35
C ALA A 176 -7.58 -10.43 -24.52
N ARG A 177 -8.66 -9.68 -24.33
CA ARG A 177 -9.07 -8.63 -25.27
C ARG A 177 -9.29 -7.34 -24.49
N ALA A 178 -8.24 -6.53 -24.42
CA ALA A 178 -8.27 -5.26 -23.72
C ALA A 178 -8.75 -4.16 -24.67
N SER A 179 -9.76 -3.38 -24.26
CA SER A 179 -10.30 -2.30 -25.08
C SER A 179 -9.24 -1.22 -25.33
N THR A 180 -9.14 -0.72 -26.55
CA THR A 180 -8.37 0.49 -26.88
C THR A 180 -9.27 1.63 -27.35
N ASP A 181 -10.58 1.46 -27.18
CA ASP A 181 -11.56 2.49 -27.47
C ASP A 181 -11.50 3.60 -26.40
N CYS A 182 -11.43 4.84 -26.86
CA CYS A 182 -11.28 6.01 -26.02
C CYS A 182 -12.45 6.15 -25.04
N ALA A 183 -13.67 5.85 -25.49
CA ALA A 183 -14.88 5.95 -24.68
C ALA A 183 -14.99 4.87 -23.58
N THR A 184 -14.16 3.83 -23.64
CA THR A 184 -14.06 2.84 -22.54
C THR A 184 -13.27 3.41 -21.35
N CYS A 185 -12.33 4.32 -21.62
CA CYS A 185 -11.40 4.86 -20.63
C CYS A 185 -11.72 6.30 -20.22
N HIS A 186 -12.54 7.00 -21.00
CA HIS A 186 -12.85 8.41 -20.80
C HIS A 186 -14.35 8.65 -20.87
N PHE A 187 -14.82 9.58 -20.04
CA PHE A 187 -16.19 10.11 -20.07
C PHE A 187 -16.24 11.44 -20.82
#